data_AF-A0A6B1GXW7-F1
#
_entry.id   AF-A0A6B1GXW7-F1
#
_cell.length_a   1.000
_cell.length_b   1.000
_cell.length_c   1.000
_cell.angle_alpha   90.00
_cell.angle_beta   90.00
_cell.angle_gamma   90.00
#
_symmetry.space_group_name_H-M   'P 1'
#
loop_
_entity.id
_entity.type
_entity.pdbx_description
1 polymer ?
#
loop_
_entity_poly.entity_id
_entity_poly.type
_entity_poly.pdbx_seq_one_letter_code
_entity_poly.pdbx_strand_id
1 'polypeptide(L)'
;MRIDVITIFPAVFQEFLGASLIGRAIAAGLLEVHVHDLREYTEDPHRSVDDEPYGGGGGMVMTAPPWLRAVRSVSGDGPRPHRILLSPQGERLDDARVRSLAGEERLM
;
A
#
# COMPACT_ATOMS: atom_id res chain seq x y z
N MET A 1 -8.58 11.77 7.07
CA MET A 1 -7.31 11.10 6.71
C MET A 1 -7.56 10.18 5.53
N ARG A 2 -6.63 10.13 4.58
CA ARG A 2 -6.63 9.18 3.46
C ARG A 2 -5.52 8.15 3.58
N ILE A 3 -5.80 6.89 3.25
CA ILE A 3 -4.82 5.80 3.23
C ILE A 3 -4.87 5.10 1.87
N ASP A 4 -3.75 5.06 1.16
CA ASP A 4 -3.59 4.37 -0.12
C ASP A 4 -2.77 3.08 0.08
N VAL A 5 -3.38 1.90 -0.01
CA VAL A 5 -2.68 0.62 0.12
C VAL A 5 -2.34 0.06 -1.26
N ILE A 6 -1.07 -0.23 -1.53
CA ILE A 6 -0.63 -0.90 -2.77
C ILE A 6 -0.32 -2.37 -2.46
N THR A 7 -1.02 -3.30 -3.10
CA THR A 7 -0.91 -4.74 -2.82
C THR A 7 -1.17 -5.58 -4.07
N ILE A 8 -0.71 -6.83 -4.08
CA ILE A 8 -1.07 -7.82 -5.11
C ILE A 8 -2.33 -8.63 -4.73
N PHE A 9 -2.89 -8.39 -3.53
CA PHE A 9 -4.07 -9.06 -3.00
C PHE A 9 -5.15 -8.07 -2.56
N PRO A 10 -5.73 -7.25 -3.46
CA PRO A 10 -6.71 -6.23 -3.08
C PRO A 10 -7.95 -6.81 -2.40
N ALA A 11 -8.37 -8.03 -2.77
CA ALA A 11 -9.57 -8.68 -2.26
C ALA A 11 -9.56 -8.89 -0.74
N VAL A 12 -8.38 -9.08 -0.12
CA VAL A 12 -8.28 -9.32 1.34
C VAL A 12 -8.69 -8.09 2.16
N PHE A 13 -8.67 -6.90 1.55
CA PHE A 13 -9.08 -5.66 2.21
C PHE A 13 -10.58 -5.43 2.17
N GLN A 14 -11.31 -6.02 1.21
CA GLN A 14 -12.72 -5.67 0.97
C GLN A 14 -13.61 -5.93 2.19
N GLU A 15 -13.52 -7.12 2.79
CA GLU A 15 -14.31 -7.46 3.97
C GLU A 15 -13.80 -6.73 5.22
N PHE A 16 -12.48 -6.62 5.36
CA PHE A 16 -11.85 -5.97 6.52
C PHE A 16 -12.23 -4.50 6.63
N LEU A 17 -12.24 -3.76 5.52
CA LEU A 17 -12.59 -2.35 5.48
C LEU A 17 -14.07 -2.09 5.77
N GLY A 18 -14.95 -3.06 5.53
CA GLY A 18 -16.37 -2.95 5.87
C GLY A 18 -16.70 -3.26 7.33
N ALA A 19 -15.77 -3.83 8.10
CA ALA A 19 -16.06 -4.37 9.42
C ALA A 19 -15.90 -3.35 10.56
N SER A 20 -16.79 -3.45 11.55
CA SER A 20 -16.65 -2.82 12.87
C SER A 20 -16.30 -1.31 12.82
N LEU A 21 -15.31 -0.87 13.62
CA LEU A 21 -14.90 0.53 13.76
C LEU A 21 -14.40 1.12 12.43
N ILE A 22 -13.69 0.34 11.61
CA ILE A 22 -13.13 0.80 10.34
C ILE A 22 -14.27 1.12 9.36
N GLY A 23 -15.20 0.19 9.18
CA GLY A 23 -16.35 0.40 8.31
C GLY A 23 -17.22 1.58 8.75
N ARG A 24 -17.42 1.76 10.07
CA ARG A 24 -18.14 2.93 10.61
C ARG A 24 -17.41 4.25 10.33
N ALA A 25 -16.08 4.29 10.46
CA ALA A 25 -15.29 5.49 10.19
C ALA A 25 -15.33 5.87 8.70
N ILE A 26 -15.28 4.87 7.81
CA ILE A 26 -15.42 5.06 6.36
C ILE A 26 -16.83 5.55 6.01
N ALA A 27 -17.89 4.91 6.54
CA ALA A 27 -19.27 5.32 6.29
C ALA A 27 -19.59 6.73 6.81
N ALA A 28 -18.90 7.17 7.87
CA ALA A 28 -19.01 8.52 8.42
C ALA A 28 -18.12 9.56 7.71
N GLY A 29 -17.32 9.15 6.71
CA GLY A 29 -16.39 10.04 5.98
C GLY A 29 -15.18 10.51 6.79
N LEU A 30 -14.89 9.87 7.93
CA LEU A 30 -13.74 10.21 8.79
C LEU A 30 -12.43 9.60 8.27
N LEU A 31 -12.55 8.49 7.54
CA LEU A 31 -11.45 7.74 6.95
C LEU A 31 -11.76 7.42 5.49
N GLU A 32 -10.80 7.66 4.61
CA GLU A 32 -10.87 7.28 3.20
C GLU A 32 -9.75 6.26 2.92
N VAL A 33 -10.11 5.07 2.43
CA VAL A 33 -9.12 4.01 2.10
C VAL A 33 -9.26 3.61 0.65
N HIS A 34 -8.15 3.66 -0.08
CA HIS A 34 -8.04 3.21 -1.46
C HIS A 34 -7.09 2.03 -1.53
N VAL A 35 -7.51 0.95 -2.19
CA VAL A 35 -6.68 -0.26 -2.35
C VAL A 35 -6.36 -0.41 -3.82
N HIS A 36 -5.07 -0.40 -4.14
CA HIS A 36 -4.53 -0.40 -5.49
C HIS A 36 -3.89 -1.76 -5.78
N ASP A 37 -4.33 -2.42 -6.85
CA ASP A 37 -3.72 -3.67 -7.30
C ASP A 37 -2.42 -3.38 -8.04
N LEU A 38 -1.28 -3.74 -7.45
CA LEU A 38 0.05 -3.52 -8.05
C LEU A 38 0.15 -4.13 -9.46
N ARG A 39 -0.58 -5.22 -9.72
CA ARG A 39 -0.57 -5.93 -11.00
C ARG A 39 -1.18 -5.10 -12.13
N GLU A 40 -1.98 -4.07 -11.84
CA GLU A 40 -2.51 -3.13 -12.86
C GLU A 40 -1.43 -2.19 -13.41
N TYR A 41 -0.30 -2.09 -12.70
CA TYR A 41 0.83 -1.26 -13.09
C TYR A 41 1.93 -2.06 -13.78
N THR A 42 1.59 -3.21 -14.38
CA THR A 42 2.49 -4.05 -15.17
C THR A 42 2.26 -3.79 -16.66
N GLU A 43 3.21 -4.19 -17.51
CA GLU A 43 3.11 -3.99 -18.97
C GLU A 43 3.08 -5.32 -19.74
N ASP A 44 3.41 -6.43 -19.07
CA ASP A 44 3.39 -7.75 -19.66
C ASP A 44 2.00 -8.41 -19.55
N PRO A 45 1.63 -9.31 -20.48
CA PRO A 45 0.32 -9.97 -20.46
C PRO A 45 0.04 -10.84 -19.23
N HIS A 46 1.08 -11.31 -18.53
CA HIS A 46 0.94 -12.18 -17.36
C HIS A 46 0.79 -11.37 -16.07
N ARG A 47 0.93 -10.04 -16.15
CA ARG A 47 0.92 -9.11 -15.03
C ARG A 47 1.93 -9.47 -13.95
N SER A 48 3.15 -9.81 -14.37
CA SER A 48 4.25 -10.19 -13.49
C SER A 48 4.72 -9.01 -12.62
N VAL A 49 4.90 -9.27 -11.32
CA VAL A 49 5.30 -8.26 -10.32
C VAL A 49 6.59 -8.62 -9.59
N ASP A 50 7.10 -9.82 -9.80
CA ASP A 50 8.32 -10.37 -9.22
C ASP A 50 9.16 -11.06 -10.29
N ASP A 51 10.44 -11.26 -9.98
CA ASP A 51 11.40 -11.98 -10.82
C ASP A 51 12.49 -12.61 -9.93
N GLU A 52 13.29 -13.50 -10.51
CA GLU A 52 14.40 -14.14 -9.81
C GLU A 52 15.43 -13.09 -9.34
N PRO A 53 15.99 -13.24 -8.13
CA PRO A 53 17.03 -12.34 -7.64
C PRO A 53 18.31 -12.47 -8.48
N TYR A 54 18.88 -11.33 -8.88
CA TYR A 54 20.23 -11.31 -9.45
C TYR A 54 21.23 -11.93 -8.47
N GLY A 55 22.09 -12.82 -8.98
CA GLY A 55 23.04 -13.59 -8.17
C GLY A 55 22.51 -14.95 -7.69
N GLY A 56 21.26 -15.29 -8.02
CA GLY A 56 20.62 -16.54 -7.63
C GLY A 56 20.18 -16.57 -6.16
N GLY A 57 19.70 -17.73 -5.71
CA GLY A 57 19.11 -17.92 -4.39
C GLY A 57 17.70 -18.50 -4.48
N GLY A 58 17.08 -18.79 -3.34
CA GLY A 58 15.71 -19.27 -3.29
C GLY A 58 14.70 -18.13 -3.28
N GLY A 59 13.59 -18.29 -4.02
CA GLY A 59 12.47 -17.37 -4.01
C GLY A 59 12.54 -16.27 -5.07
N MET A 60 11.67 -15.28 -4.91
CA MET A 60 11.43 -14.20 -5.88
C MET A 60 11.59 -12.83 -5.21
N VAL A 61 11.89 -11.81 -6.01
CA VAL A 61 11.98 -10.40 -5.57
C VAL A 61 11.02 -9.56 -6.40
N MET A 62 10.24 -8.71 -5.73
CA MET A 62 9.35 -7.77 -6.40
C MET A 62 10.15 -6.85 -7.35
N THR A 63 9.73 -6.75 -8.60
CA THR A 63 10.40 -5.90 -9.59
C THR A 63 10.08 -4.43 -9.37
N ALA A 64 11.06 -3.55 -9.57
CA ALA A 64 10.89 -2.11 -9.34
C ALA A 64 9.87 -1.40 -10.27
N PRO A 65 9.77 -1.71 -11.59
CA PRO A 65 8.91 -0.96 -12.51
C PRO A 65 7.44 -0.81 -12.09
N PRO A 66 6.70 -1.87 -11.69
CA PRO A 66 5.30 -1.72 -11.27
C PRO A 66 5.15 -0.85 -10.02
N TRP A 67 6.07 -0.94 -9.06
CA TRP A 67 6.05 -0.07 -7.86
C TRP A 67 6.25 1.40 -8.21
N LEU A 68 7.21 1.70 -9.10
CA LEU A 68 7.47 3.07 -9.54
C LEU A 68 6.26 3.68 -10.25
N ARG A 69 5.59 2.91 -11.12
CA ARG A 69 4.38 3.33 -11.81
C ARG A 69 3.22 3.52 -10.84
N ALA A 70 2.98 2.57 -9.93
CA ALA A 70 1.93 2.64 -8.92
C ALA A 70 2.09 3.86 -8.01
N VAL A 71 3.27 4.02 -7.39
CA VAL A 71 3.53 5.13 -6.47
C VAL A 71 3.39 6.48 -7.16
N ARG A 72 3.84 6.62 -8.42
CA ARG A 72 3.68 7.86 -9.19
C ARG A 72 2.22 8.14 -9.52
N SER A 73 1.51 7.14 -10.06
CA SER A 73 0.09 7.26 -10.42
C SER A 73 -0.76 7.66 -9.21
N VAL A 74 -0.59 6.94 -8.09
CA VAL A 74 -1.39 7.18 -6.89
C VAL A 74 -1.00 8.50 -6.22
N SER A 75 0.28 8.88 -6.21
CA SER A 75 0.69 10.18 -5.64
C SER A 75 0.00 11.36 -6.35
N GLY A 76 -0.10 11.31 -7.69
CA GLY A 76 -0.66 12.38 -8.51
C GLY A 76 0.03 13.73 -8.31
N ASP A 77 -0.70 14.82 -8.62
CA ASP A 77 -0.23 16.21 -8.42
C ASP A 77 -0.62 16.80 -7.05
N GLY A 78 -1.26 16.00 -6.19
CA GLY A 78 -1.71 16.42 -4.86
C GLY A 78 -0.58 16.42 -3.82
N PRO A 79 -0.93 16.69 -2.54
CA PRO A 79 0.01 16.55 -1.42
C PRO A 79 0.65 15.17 -1.41
N ARG A 80 1.98 15.14 -1.25
CA ARG A 80 2.75 13.89 -1.22
C ARG A 80 2.36 13.09 0.02
N PRO A 81 2.00 11.79 -0.13
CA PRO A 81 1.71 10.95 1.01
C PRO A 81 2.96 10.69 1.84
N HIS A 82 2.78 10.48 3.14
CA HIS A 82 3.78 9.83 3.97
C HIS A 82 3.87 8.35 3.57
N ARG A 83 5.02 7.94 3.01
CA ARG A 83 5.21 6.61 2.42
C ARG A 83 5.74 5.61 3.44
N ILE A 84 5.13 4.45 3.53
CA ILE A 84 5.42 3.39 4.48
C ILE A 84 5.64 2.09 3.71
N LEU A 85 6.83 1.50 3.86
CA LEU A 85 7.08 0.13 3.42
C LEU A 85 7.02 -0.79 4.63
N LEU A 86 6.04 -1.69 4.66
CA LEU A 86 5.95 -2.71 5.69
C LEU A 86 7.07 -3.74 5.49
N SER A 87 8.03 -3.77 6.41
CA SER A 87 9.19 -4.66 6.34
C SER A 87 9.62 -5.09 7.74
N PRO A 88 10.06 -6.35 7.94
CA PRO A 88 10.70 -6.79 9.19
C PRO A 88 11.95 -5.98 9.57
N GLN A 89 12.59 -5.31 8.61
CA GLN A 89 13.75 -4.44 8.84
C GLN A 89 13.36 -3.03 9.31
N GLY A 90 12.07 -2.69 9.30
CA GLY A 90 11.57 -1.38 9.70
C GLY A 90 11.55 -1.17 11.20
N GLU A 91 11.19 0.06 11.60
CA GLU A 91 10.93 0.38 13.01
C GLU A 91 9.72 -0.41 13.52
N ARG A 92 9.79 -0.88 14.77
CA ARG A 92 8.67 -1.56 15.42
C ARG A 92 7.50 -0.59 15.58
N LEU A 93 6.31 -1.01 15.14
CA LEU A 93 5.09 -0.25 15.35
C LEU A 93 4.67 -0.32 16.83
N ASP A 94 4.63 0.82 17.50
CA ASP A 94 4.10 1.00 18.85
C ASP A 94 3.07 2.14 18.91
N ASP A 95 2.46 2.37 20.08
CA ASP A 95 1.41 3.38 20.25
C ASP A 95 1.91 4.80 19.92
N ALA A 96 3.16 5.12 20.26
CA ALA A 96 3.75 6.42 19.94
C ALA A 96 3.86 6.62 18.43
N ARG A 97 4.32 5.59 17.70
CA ARG A 97 4.38 5.63 16.24
C ARG A 97 3.00 5.71 15.61
N VAL A 98 2.02 4.96 16.12
CA VAL A 98 0.62 5.02 15.64
C VAL A 98 0.04 6.44 15.82
N ARG A 99 0.25 7.07 16.98
CA ARG A 99 -0.22 8.46 17.22
C ARG A 99 0.44 9.47 16.29
N SER A 100 1.73 9.30 16.01
CA SER A 100 2.43 10.14 15.03
C SER A 100 1.82 9.97 13.64
N LEU A 101 1.63 8.73 13.18
CA LEU A 101 1.03 8.44 11.87
C LEU A 101 -0.41 8.93 11.78
N ALA A 102 -1.16 8.91 12.90
CA ALA A 102 -2.53 9.40 12.95
C ALA A 102 -2.65 10.92 12.74
N GLY A 103 -1.54 11.67 12.83
CA GLY A 103 -1.49 13.10 12.52
C GLY A 103 -1.28 13.42 11.04
N GLU A 104 -0.93 12.42 10.21
CA GLU A 104 -0.70 12.62 8.78
C GLU A 104 -2.03 12.76 8.03
N GLU A 105 -2.09 13.69 7.08
CA GLU A 105 -3.29 13.84 6.24
C GLU A 105 -3.49 12.66 5.30
N ARG A 106 -2.37 12.11 4.80
CA ARG A 106 -2.33 11.06 3.79
C ARG A 106 -1.19 10.07 4.02
N LEU A 107 -1.53 8.79 4.12
CA LEU A 107 -0.60 7.67 4.22
C LEU A 107 -0.63 6.84 2.92
N MET A 108 0.52 6.29 2.56
CA MET A 108 0.67 5.28 1.49
C MET A 108 1.58 4.16 1.95
#